data_AF-A0A963LPU4-F1
#
_entry.id   AF-A0A963LPU4-F1
#
_cell.length_a   1.000
_cell.length_b   1.000
_cell.length_c   1.000
_cell.angle_alpha   90.00
_cell.angle_beta   90.00
_cell.angle_gamma   90.00
#
_symmetry.space_group_name_H-M   'P 1'
#
loop_
_entity.id
_entity.type
_entity.pdbx_description
1 polymer ?
#
loop_
_entity_poly.entity_id
_entity_poly.type
_entity_poly.pdbx_seq_one_letter_code
_entity_poly.pdbx_strand_id
1 'polypeptide(L)'
;HDNFLPSSTNPTMPYTVNTLDEHVDMLMVCHHLDASIAEDLAFAESRIRKETIAAEDVLHDLGAISMMSSDSQAMGRVGEVIVRTWQTAHKMLVQRGKLPGDPERNDNHRVKRYVAKYTINPALAHGIAHEVGSIAVGKWADLVVWKPAFFGVKPALVIKGGSIALAAMGDPNASIPTPQPVHYRPMFGAFGGAIAKTSLTFVSQAGLAAGIAARYGLAKTLSAVRGCRDVRKGDMVHNSYTPKMEIDAQTYAVHADGVLLTCEAATVLPMAQRYFLF
;
A
#
# COMPACT_ATOMS: atom_id res chain seq x y z
N HIS A 1 -9.70 6.80 -20.51
CA HIS A 1 -8.48 7.62 -20.68
C HIS A 1 -7.31 6.92 -19.98
N ASP A 2 -6.12 6.97 -20.57
CA ASP A 2 -4.93 6.22 -20.16
C ASP A 2 -3.98 7.00 -19.23
N ASN A 3 -4.33 8.23 -18.87
CA ASN A 3 -3.47 9.18 -18.16
C ASN A 3 -3.67 9.20 -16.63
N PHE A 4 -4.61 8.42 -16.09
CA PHE A 4 -4.83 8.31 -14.65
C PHE A 4 -4.04 7.16 -14.06
N LEU A 5 -3.37 7.41 -12.93
CA LEU A 5 -2.62 6.42 -12.15
C LEU A 5 -3.35 6.20 -10.81
N PRO A 6 -4.37 5.33 -10.77
CA PRO A 6 -5.25 5.21 -9.60
C PRO A 6 -4.58 4.45 -8.45
N SER A 7 -4.78 4.95 -7.23
CA SER A 7 -4.41 4.32 -5.97
C SER A 7 -5.58 4.27 -5.00
N SER A 8 -5.62 3.25 -4.15
CA SER A 8 -6.51 3.21 -2.98
C SER A 8 -5.74 3.49 -1.71
N THR A 9 -6.41 4.08 -0.73
CA THR A 9 -5.96 4.15 0.66
C THR A 9 -6.45 2.90 1.40
N ASN A 10 -5.89 2.59 2.56
CA ASN A 10 -6.04 1.25 3.14
C ASN A 10 -7.22 0.97 4.08
N PRO A 11 -7.99 1.93 4.63
CA PRO A 11 -9.09 1.57 5.53
C PRO A 11 -10.26 0.85 4.85
N THR A 12 -10.54 1.13 3.58
CA THR A 12 -11.59 0.44 2.81
C THR A 12 -11.19 -0.97 2.40
N MET A 13 -9.93 -1.36 2.62
CA MET A 13 -9.33 -2.54 2.00
C MET A 13 -9.19 -3.72 2.98
N PRO A 14 -9.74 -4.90 2.71
CA PRO A 14 -10.89 -5.10 1.82
C PRO A 14 -12.21 -4.66 2.46
N TYR A 15 -13.29 -4.74 1.70
CA TYR A 15 -14.63 -4.54 2.23
C TYR A 15 -15.00 -5.63 3.25
N THR A 16 -15.21 -5.23 4.51
CA THR A 16 -15.62 -6.07 5.65
C THR A 16 -16.90 -5.57 6.31
N VAL A 17 -17.47 -6.38 7.19
CA VAL A 17 -18.72 -6.04 7.88
C VAL A 17 -18.65 -4.77 8.73
N ASN A 18 -17.47 -4.41 9.25
CA ASN A 18 -17.29 -3.20 10.06
C ASN A 18 -16.80 -1.99 9.26
N THR A 19 -16.58 -2.14 7.95
CA THR A 19 -15.92 -1.09 7.15
C THR A 19 -16.77 0.19 7.13
N LEU A 20 -18.08 0.10 6.89
CA LEU A 20 -18.93 1.30 6.77
C LEU A 20 -19.02 2.09 8.08
N ASP A 21 -19.32 1.39 9.17
CA ASP A 21 -19.49 2.00 10.50
C ASP A 21 -18.22 2.73 10.95
N GLU A 22 -17.05 2.14 10.70
CA GLU A 22 -15.76 2.76 11.04
C GLU A 22 -15.50 4.05 10.24
N HIS A 23 -15.95 4.12 8.98
CA HIS A 23 -15.58 5.19 8.08
C HIS A 23 -16.37 6.48 8.29
N VAL A 24 -17.62 6.40 8.73
CA VAL A 24 -18.43 7.59 9.00
C VAL A 24 -17.78 8.42 10.10
N ASP A 25 -17.53 7.82 11.26
CA ASP A 25 -16.89 8.50 12.39
C ASP A 25 -15.49 9.02 12.04
N MET A 26 -14.71 8.22 11.32
CA MET A 26 -13.36 8.60 10.89
C MET A 26 -13.38 9.83 9.97
N LEU A 27 -14.32 9.89 9.03
CA LEU A 27 -14.48 11.00 8.10
C LEU A 27 -14.89 12.28 8.85
N MET A 28 -15.85 12.16 9.77
CA MET A 28 -16.31 13.29 10.60
C MET A 28 -15.14 13.93 11.36
N VAL A 29 -14.30 13.11 12.02
CA VAL A 29 -13.12 13.61 12.73
C VAL A 29 -12.09 14.23 11.79
N CYS A 30 -11.72 13.54 10.70
CA CYS A 30 -10.65 14.01 9.82
C CYS A 30 -11.01 15.34 9.11
N HIS A 31 -12.30 15.56 8.85
CA HIS A 31 -12.79 16.77 8.20
C HIS A 31 -13.34 17.83 9.15
N HIS A 32 -13.21 17.63 10.47
CA HIS A 32 -13.71 18.55 11.49
C HIS A 32 -15.21 18.88 11.31
N LEU A 33 -16.00 17.86 11.01
CA LEU A 33 -17.44 17.98 10.78
C LEU A 33 -18.22 17.87 12.09
N ASP A 34 -19.43 18.44 12.11
CA ASP A 34 -20.33 18.41 13.26
C ASP A 34 -21.54 17.50 12.98
N ALA A 35 -21.71 16.46 13.79
CA ALA A 35 -22.82 15.52 13.68
C ALA A 35 -24.20 16.17 13.92
N SER A 36 -24.24 17.37 14.50
CA SER A 36 -25.46 18.16 14.67
C SER A 36 -25.85 19.00 13.44
N ILE A 37 -24.96 19.11 12.44
CA ILE A 37 -25.22 19.81 11.17
C ILE A 37 -25.64 18.77 10.12
N ALA A 38 -26.85 18.92 9.57
CA ALA A 38 -27.42 17.96 8.63
C ALA A 38 -26.61 17.86 7.33
N GLU A 39 -26.08 18.97 6.85
CA GLU A 39 -25.26 19.04 5.65
C GLU A 39 -23.90 18.34 5.82
N ASP A 40 -23.33 18.36 7.01
CA ASP A 40 -22.09 17.67 7.34
C ASP A 40 -22.29 16.15 7.36
N LEU A 41 -23.42 15.69 7.93
CA LEU A 41 -23.80 14.29 7.89
C LEU A 41 -24.08 13.83 6.45
N ALA A 42 -24.83 14.63 5.68
CA ALA A 42 -25.09 14.35 4.27
C ALA A 42 -23.80 14.29 3.44
N PHE A 43 -22.83 15.17 3.72
CA PHE A 43 -21.51 15.12 3.09
C PHE A 43 -20.76 13.83 3.44
N ALA A 44 -20.73 13.43 4.71
CA ALA A 44 -20.10 12.19 5.15
C ALA A 44 -20.74 10.95 4.49
N GLU A 45 -22.06 10.83 4.55
CA GLU A 45 -22.83 9.76 3.93
C GLU A 45 -22.64 9.71 2.42
N SER A 46 -22.55 10.87 1.76
CA SER A 46 -22.32 10.93 0.31
C SER A 46 -20.98 10.31 -0.09
N ARG A 47 -19.96 10.29 0.79
CA ARG A 47 -18.63 9.72 0.54
C ARG A 47 -18.51 8.25 0.91
N ILE A 48 -19.22 7.79 1.94
CA ILE A 48 -19.12 6.41 2.44
C ILE A 48 -20.20 5.53 1.80
N ARG A 49 -19.85 4.89 0.69
CA ARG A 49 -20.81 4.10 -0.11
C ARG A 49 -20.38 2.65 -0.21
N LYS A 50 -21.25 1.75 0.25
CA LYS A 50 -21.07 0.30 0.21
C LYS A 50 -20.73 -0.19 -1.20
N GLU A 51 -21.46 0.29 -2.19
CA GLU A 51 -21.39 -0.14 -3.58
C GLU A 51 -20.00 0.14 -4.16
N THR A 52 -19.48 1.36 -3.93
CA THR A 52 -18.16 1.74 -4.47
C THR A 52 -17.00 1.07 -3.71
N ILE A 53 -17.16 0.78 -2.41
CA ILE A 53 -16.15 0.05 -1.63
C ILE A 53 -16.12 -1.44 -2.04
N ALA A 54 -17.28 -2.06 -2.26
CA ALA A 54 -17.36 -3.42 -2.79
C ALA A 54 -16.79 -3.53 -4.22
N ALA A 55 -17.02 -2.52 -5.06
CA ALA A 55 -16.44 -2.44 -6.39
C ALA A 55 -14.91 -2.23 -6.36
N GLU A 56 -14.39 -1.47 -5.40
CA GLU A 56 -12.95 -1.21 -5.22
C GLU A 56 -12.15 -2.52 -5.06
N ASP A 57 -12.65 -3.46 -4.24
CA ASP A 57 -12.06 -4.80 -4.10
C ASP A 57 -11.92 -5.51 -5.45
N VAL A 58 -12.98 -5.50 -6.26
CA VAL A 58 -13.02 -6.15 -7.57
C VAL A 58 -12.10 -5.44 -8.56
N LEU A 59 -12.08 -4.10 -8.55
CA LEU A 59 -11.21 -3.29 -9.41
C LEU A 59 -9.73 -3.52 -9.10
N HIS A 60 -9.37 -3.75 -7.83
CA HIS A 60 -8.02 -4.19 -7.47
C HIS A 60 -7.67 -5.54 -8.07
N ASP A 61 -8.58 -6.51 -7.98
CA ASP A 61 -8.35 -7.87 -8.48
C ASP A 61 -8.32 -7.93 -10.00
N LEU A 62 -9.06 -7.05 -10.69
CA LEU A 62 -9.02 -6.89 -12.15
C LEU A 62 -7.76 -6.14 -12.63
N GLY A 63 -7.05 -5.45 -11.72
CA GLY A 63 -5.91 -4.60 -12.08
C GLY A 63 -6.31 -3.25 -12.68
N ALA A 64 -7.53 -2.78 -12.40
CA ALA A 64 -8.01 -1.45 -12.76
C ALA A 64 -7.57 -0.38 -11.75
N ILE A 65 -7.30 -0.75 -10.49
CA ILE A 65 -6.59 0.10 -9.53
C ILE A 65 -5.15 -0.40 -9.40
N SER A 66 -4.20 0.51 -9.53
CA SER A 66 -2.79 0.16 -9.77
C SER A 66 -1.90 0.21 -8.54
N MET A 67 -2.34 0.91 -7.50
CA MET A 67 -1.52 1.21 -6.33
C MET A 67 -2.30 1.11 -5.02
N MET A 68 -1.57 0.87 -3.94
CA MET A 68 -2.04 0.90 -2.55
C MET A 68 -1.19 1.92 -1.79
N SER A 69 -1.84 2.73 -0.96
CA SER A 69 -1.23 3.70 -0.05
C SER A 69 -1.86 3.60 1.33
N SER A 70 -1.32 4.32 2.33
CA SER A 70 -1.89 4.32 3.68
C SER A 70 -2.96 5.38 3.86
N ASP A 71 -2.63 6.64 3.55
CA ASP A 71 -3.26 7.87 4.07
C ASP A 71 -3.01 8.12 5.57
N SER A 72 -1.73 8.04 5.96
CA SER A 72 -1.33 7.87 7.35
C SER A 72 -1.84 8.98 8.27
N GLN A 73 -2.62 8.60 9.30
CA GLN A 73 -3.21 9.49 10.30
C GLN A 73 -4.23 10.50 9.75
N ALA A 74 -4.68 10.35 8.51
CA ALA A 74 -5.67 11.22 7.87
C ALA A 74 -6.66 10.36 7.07
N MET A 75 -7.39 9.49 7.77
CA MET A 75 -8.16 8.38 7.17
C MET A 75 -7.31 7.21 6.66
N GLY A 76 -6.31 6.79 7.44
CA GLY A 76 -5.43 5.72 7.00
C GLY A 76 -4.37 5.24 7.99
N ARG A 77 -3.88 4.02 7.78
CA ARG A 77 -3.02 3.31 8.74
C ARG A 77 -1.64 3.01 8.16
N VAL A 78 -0.61 3.71 8.63
CA VAL A 78 0.76 3.59 8.06
C VAL A 78 1.33 2.16 8.09
N GLY A 79 1.02 1.40 9.13
CA GLY A 79 1.52 0.03 9.33
C GLY A 79 0.79 -1.03 8.51
N GLU A 80 -0.25 -0.68 7.75
CA GLU A 80 -1.19 -1.65 7.19
C GLU A 80 -1.25 -1.70 5.66
N VAL A 81 -0.42 -0.93 4.93
CA VAL A 81 -0.42 -0.97 3.45
C VAL A 81 -0.21 -2.38 2.91
N ILE A 82 0.80 -3.09 3.45
CA ILE A 82 1.15 -4.43 3.00
C ILE A 82 0.07 -5.45 3.43
N VAL A 83 -0.35 -5.42 4.69
CA VAL A 83 -1.32 -6.41 5.21
C VAL A 83 -2.66 -6.31 4.49
N ARG A 84 -3.15 -5.09 4.25
CA ARG A 84 -4.44 -4.82 3.59
C ARG A 84 -4.41 -5.22 2.12
N THR A 85 -3.26 -5.06 1.46
CA THR A 85 -3.04 -5.57 0.10
C THR A 85 -3.26 -7.09 0.04
N TRP A 86 -2.65 -7.84 0.95
CA TRP A 86 -2.74 -9.31 0.95
C TRP A 86 -4.08 -9.83 1.47
N GLN A 87 -4.72 -9.15 2.43
CA GLN A 87 -6.08 -9.45 2.85
C GLN A 87 -7.07 -9.28 1.69
N THR A 88 -6.91 -8.24 0.88
CA THR A 88 -7.72 -8.03 -0.34
C THR A 88 -7.49 -9.13 -1.37
N ALA A 89 -6.23 -9.46 -1.67
CA ALA A 89 -5.91 -10.56 -2.58
C ALA A 89 -6.52 -11.89 -2.11
N HIS A 90 -6.47 -12.17 -0.81
CA HIS A 90 -7.07 -13.35 -0.22
C HIS A 90 -8.59 -13.35 -0.36
N LYS A 91 -9.28 -12.26 0.02
CA LYS A 91 -10.74 -12.15 -0.08
C LYS A 91 -11.19 -12.41 -1.52
N MET A 92 -10.50 -11.80 -2.49
CA MET A 92 -10.83 -11.95 -3.90
C MET A 92 -10.56 -13.37 -4.42
N LEU A 93 -9.54 -14.06 -3.93
CA LEU A 93 -9.37 -15.49 -4.19
C LEU A 93 -10.53 -16.32 -3.66
N VAL A 94 -10.95 -16.09 -2.42
CA VAL A 94 -12.04 -16.84 -1.79
C VAL A 94 -13.36 -16.65 -2.52
N GLN A 95 -13.68 -15.41 -2.91
CA GLN A 95 -14.98 -15.09 -3.51
C GLN A 95 -15.04 -15.24 -5.03
N ARG A 96 -13.91 -15.03 -5.74
CA ARG A 96 -13.86 -15.01 -7.22
C ARG A 96 -13.06 -16.16 -7.82
N GLY A 97 -12.39 -16.96 -7.00
CA GLY A 97 -11.52 -18.04 -7.46
C GLY A 97 -10.18 -17.55 -8.03
N LYS A 98 -9.50 -18.42 -8.76
CA LYS A 98 -8.20 -18.14 -9.40
C LYS A 98 -8.34 -17.10 -10.52
N LEU A 99 -7.32 -16.27 -10.71
CA LEU A 99 -7.29 -15.36 -11.85
C LEU A 99 -7.07 -16.13 -13.16
N PRO A 100 -7.57 -15.61 -14.30
CA PRO A 100 -7.19 -16.12 -15.61
C PRO A 100 -5.66 -16.14 -15.76
N GLY A 101 -5.12 -17.31 -16.13
CA GLY A 101 -3.68 -17.55 -16.28
C GLY A 101 -3.01 -18.18 -15.07
N ASP A 102 -3.62 -18.17 -13.87
CA ASP A 102 -3.08 -18.90 -12.73
C ASP A 102 -3.27 -20.42 -12.90
N PRO A 103 -2.21 -21.24 -12.72
CA PRO A 103 -2.34 -22.69 -12.75
C PRO A 103 -3.03 -23.19 -11.47
N GLU A 104 -3.46 -24.44 -11.47
CA GLU A 104 -4.09 -25.07 -10.30
C GLU A 104 -3.20 -24.99 -9.04
N ARG A 105 -1.89 -25.14 -9.20
CA ARG A 105 -0.92 -25.25 -8.09
C ARG A 105 -0.55 -23.95 -7.37
N ASN A 106 -0.79 -22.78 -7.93
CA ASN A 106 -0.37 -21.50 -7.31
C ASN A 106 -1.19 -20.31 -7.81
N ASP A 107 -1.01 -19.17 -7.15
CA ASP A 107 -1.72 -17.91 -7.43
C ASP A 107 -0.73 -16.82 -7.86
N ASN A 108 0.33 -17.20 -8.59
CA ASN A 108 1.48 -16.32 -8.86
C ASN A 108 1.11 -15.06 -9.65
N HIS A 109 0.13 -15.11 -10.57
CA HIS A 109 -0.32 -13.92 -11.29
C HIS A 109 -1.02 -12.95 -10.34
N ARG A 110 -1.89 -13.45 -9.45
CA ARG A 110 -2.48 -12.62 -8.38
C ARG A 110 -1.39 -12.05 -7.47
N VAL A 111 -0.45 -12.87 -7.02
CA VAL A 111 0.66 -12.43 -6.15
C VAL A 111 1.48 -11.31 -6.82
N LYS A 112 1.85 -11.47 -8.09
CA LYS A 112 2.56 -10.46 -8.88
C LYS A 112 1.75 -9.18 -9.07
N ARG A 113 0.44 -9.31 -9.36
CA ARG A 113 -0.48 -8.17 -9.47
C ARG A 113 -0.54 -7.36 -8.19
N TYR A 114 -0.67 -8.00 -7.04
CA TYR A 114 -0.84 -7.32 -5.76
C TYR A 114 0.47 -6.78 -5.18
N VAL A 115 1.59 -7.51 -5.28
CA VAL A 115 2.90 -6.98 -4.82
C VAL A 115 3.30 -5.71 -5.56
N ALA A 116 2.96 -5.60 -6.85
CA ALA A 116 3.25 -4.41 -7.66
C ALA A 116 2.57 -3.14 -7.11
N LYS A 117 1.42 -3.28 -6.44
CA LYS A 117 0.60 -2.15 -5.96
C LYS A 117 1.28 -1.31 -4.87
N TYR A 118 2.16 -1.91 -4.07
CA TYR A 118 2.89 -1.20 -3.01
C TYR A 118 4.41 -1.20 -3.22
N THR A 119 4.89 -1.67 -4.37
CA THR A 119 6.32 -1.70 -4.69
C THR A 119 6.63 -0.88 -5.95
N ILE A 120 6.49 -1.48 -7.14
CA ILE A 120 6.95 -0.86 -8.39
C ILE A 120 6.01 0.23 -8.91
N ASN A 121 4.70 0.06 -8.77
CA ASN A 121 3.74 1.02 -9.33
C ASN A 121 3.78 2.39 -8.63
N PRO A 122 3.85 2.47 -7.28
CA PRO A 122 4.10 3.74 -6.61
C PRO A 122 5.42 4.38 -7.04
N ALA A 123 6.48 3.58 -7.22
CA ALA A 123 7.78 4.07 -7.64
C ALA A 123 7.75 4.65 -9.07
N LEU A 124 6.99 4.04 -9.99
CA LEU A 124 6.77 4.54 -11.35
C LEU A 124 6.01 5.87 -11.33
N ALA A 125 4.88 5.91 -10.61
CA ALA A 125 4.04 7.10 -10.52
C ALA A 125 4.80 8.32 -9.97
N HIS A 126 5.70 8.10 -9.00
CA HIS A 126 6.50 9.16 -8.38
C HIS A 126 7.83 9.44 -9.10
N GLY A 127 8.16 8.71 -10.17
CA GLY A 127 9.40 8.92 -10.92
C GLY A 127 10.68 8.54 -10.14
N ILE A 128 10.59 7.51 -9.30
CA ILE A 128 11.68 7.00 -8.45
C ILE A 128 12.01 5.52 -8.74
N ALA A 129 11.35 4.93 -9.74
CA ALA A 129 11.52 3.52 -10.10
C ALA A 129 12.93 3.17 -10.59
N HIS A 130 13.78 4.15 -10.93
CA HIS A 130 15.19 3.90 -11.23
C HIS A 130 16.02 3.59 -9.98
N GLU A 131 15.58 4.02 -8.80
CA GLU A 131 16.26 3.72 -7.53
C GLU A 131 15.61 2.54 -6.79
N VAL A 132 14.28 2.50 -6.71
CA VAL A 132 13.56 1.61 -5.77
C VAL A 132 12.37 0.88 -6.41
N GLY A 133 11.60 0.15 -5.59
CA GLY A 133 10.31 -0.43 -5.97
C GLY A 133 10.37 -1.85 -6.54
N SER A 134 11.55 -2.44 -6.75
CA SER A 134 11.66 -3.85 -7.14
C SER A 134 13.03 -4.42 -6.79
N ILE A 135 13.11 -5.75 -6.70
CA ILE A 135 14.39 -6.46 -6.60
C ILE A 135 14.95 -6.60 -8.01
N ALA A 136 15.88 -5.71 -8.38
CA ALA A 136 16.56 -5.71 -9.67
C ALA A 136 17.99 -5.19 -9.52
N VAL A 137 18.91 -5.70 -10.35
CA VAL A 137 20.29 -5.22 -10.38
C VAL A 137 20.32 -3.73 -10.73
N GLY A 138 21.17 -2.96 -10.04
CA GLY A 138 21.31 -1.52 -10.21
C GLY A 138 20.36 -0.67 -9.37
N LYS A 139 19.38 -1.28 -8.68
CA LYS A 139 18.51 -0.58 -7.72
C LYS A 139 19.10 -0.54 -6.31
N TRP A 140 18.64 0.43 -5.52
CA TRP A 140 18.97 0.59 -4.11
C TRP A 140 18.57 -0.66 -3.32
N ALA A 141 19.46 -1.15 -2.46
CA ALA A 141 19.29 -2.40 -1.73
C ALA A 141 18.35 -2.26 -0.51
N ASP A 142 17.09 -1.92 -0.80
CA ASP A 142 15.98 -1.89 0.14
C ASP A 142 15.19 -3.19 0.06
N LEU A 143 15.37 -4.04 1.06
CA LEU A 143 14.85 -5.40 1.08
C LEU A 143 14.14 -5.68 2.40
N VAL A 144 13.08 -6.47 2.32
CA VAL A 144 12.36 -6.94 3.51
C VAL A 144 12.37 -8.46 3.52
N VAL A 145 12.83 -9.04 4.62
CA VAL A 145 12.92 -10.49 4.79
C VAL A 145 11.74 -10.94 5.64
N TRP A 146 11.02 -11.94 5.17
CA TRP A 146 9.84 -12.48 5.83
C TRP A 146 10.07 -13.95 6.20
N LYS A 147 9.62 -14.34 7.39
CA LYS A 147 9.28 -15.74 7.64
C LYS A 147 7.96 -16.02 6.91
N PRO A 148 7.80 -17.12 6.15
CA PRO A 148 6.56 -17.39 5.42
C PRO A 148 5.29 -17.31 6.29
N ALA A 149 5.35 -17.84 7.52
CA ALA A 149 4.23 -17.79 8.48
C ALA A 149 3.84 -16.37 8.93
N PHE A 150 4.69 -15.35 8.71
CA PHE A 150 4.43 -13.95 9.06
C PHE A 150 4.41 -13.02 7.84
N PHE A 151 4.43 -13.59 6.62
CA PHE A 151 4.45 -12.84 5.38
C PHE A 151 3.30 -11.83 5.33
N GLY A 152 3.63 -10.58 5.02
CA GLY A 152 2.70 -9.45 4.95
C GLY A 152 2.15 -8.96 6.29
N VAL A 153 2.53 -9.57 7.42
CA VAL A 153 2.11 -9.15 8.77
C VAL A 153 3.26 -8.52 9.54
N LYS A 154 4.31 -9.29 9.84
CA LYS A 154 5.45 -8.88 10.67
C LYS A 154 6.77 -9.39 10.05
N PRO A 155 7.56 -8.54 9.35
CA PRO A 155 8.82 -8.98 8.76
C PRO A 155 9.85 -9.42 9.82
N ALA A 156 10.82 -10.24 9.42
CA ALA A 156 11.96 -10.58 10.27
C ALA A 156 13.00 -9.45 10.28
N LEU A 157 13.30 -8.88 9.11
CA LEU A 157 14.32 -7.86 8.91
C LEU A 157 13.85 -6.82 7.88
N VAL A 158 14.25 -5.57 8.08
CA VAL A 158 14.17 -4.49 7.09
C VAL A 158 15.59 -4.00 6.82
N ILE A 159 16.02 -4.11 5.58
CA ILE A 159 17.33 -3.72 5.08
C ILE A 159 17.15 -2.41 4.30
N LYS A 160 17.96 -1.40 4.62
CA LYS A 160 18.03 -0.12 3.92
C LYS A 160 19.42 0.08 3.36
N GLY A 161 19.54 0.28 2.04
CA GLY A 161 20.81 0.51 1.37
C GLY A 161 21.89 -0.52 1.73
N GLY A 162 21.51 -1.79 1.86
CA GLY A 162 22.42 -2.89 2.20
C GLY A 162 22.70 -3.12 3.69
N SER A 163 22.18 -2.27 4.59
CA SER A 163 22.35 -2.43 6.04
C SER A 163 21.02 -2.71 6.74
N ILE A 164 21.01 -3.56 7.75
CA ILE A 164 19.79 -3.82 8.55
C ILE A 164 19.45 -2.55 9.34
N ALA A 165 18.25 -2.03 9.11
CA ALA A 165 17.71 -0.85 9.80
C ALA A 165 16.71 -1.22 10.90
N LEU A 166 16.00 -2.34 10.76
CA LEU A 166 15.05 -2.83 11.75
C LEU A 166 15.07 -4.37 11.77
N ALA A 167 14.98 -4.97 12.95
CA ALA A 167 14.87 -6.42 13.09
C ALA A 167 13.94 -6.80 14.25
N ALA A 168 13.27 -7.94 14.13
CA ALA A 168 12.63 -8.60 15.26
C ALA A 168 13.71 -9.30 16.11
N MET A 169 14.01 -8.73 17.28
CA MET A 169 15.11 -9.18 18.14
C MET A 169 14.67 -9.25 19.61
N GLY A 170 15.18 -10.26 20.30
CA GLY A 170 14.93 -10.60 21.70
C GLY A 170 15.59 -9.68 22.72
N ASP A 171 15.88 -10.24 23.89
CA ASP A 171 16.63 -9.59 24.97
C ASP A 171 18.11 -9.33 24.54
N PRO A 172 18.59 -8.07 24.52
CA PRO A 172 19.97 -7.76 24.19
C PRO A 172 21.00 -8.26 25.20
N ASN A 173 20.60 -8.57 26.43
CA ASN A 173 21.48 -9.12 27.46
C ASN A 173 21.54 -10.66 27.44
N ALA A 174 20.67 -11.32 26.67
CA ALA A 174 20.69 -12.76 26.55
C ALA A 174 21.92 -13.25 25.76
N SER A 175 22.26 -14.54 25.92
CA SER A 175 23.42 -15.16 25.25
C SER A 175 23.29 -15.27 23.72
N ILE A 176 22.06 -15.16 23.19
CA ILE A 176 21.71 -15.24 21.76
C ILE A 176 20.52 -14.30 21.49
N PRO A 177 20.22 -13.89 20.23
CA PRO A 177 19.25 -12.82 19.95
C PRO A 177 17.77 -13.24 19.93
N THR A 178 17.45 -14.51 20.19
CA THR A 178 16.10 -15.09 20.10
C THR A 178 15.29 -15.20 21.40
N PRO A 179 15.88 -15.19 22.62
CA PRO A 179 15.12 -15.21 23.88
C PRO A 179 14.20 -14.00 24.01
N GLN A 180 13.06 -14.21 24.66
CA GLN A 180 12.02 -13.20 24.82
C GLN A 180 12.49 -12.02 25.72
N PRO A 181 11.91 -10.82 25.55
CA PRO A 181 10.83 -10.47 24.62
C PRO A 181 11.32 -10.08 23.22
N VAL A 182 10.82 -10.77 22.19
CA VAL A 182 11.10 -10.45 20.78
C VAL A 182 10.15 -9.37 20.29
N HIS A 183 10.71 -8.23 19.90
CA HIS A 183 9.97 -7.12 19.28
C HIS A 183 10.86 -6.37 18.28
N TYR A 184 10.28 -5.42 17.54
CA TYR A 184 11.05 -4.63 16.60
C TYR A 184 11.99 -3.68 17.32
N ARG A 185 13.25 -3.72 16.91
CA ARG A 185 14.29 -2.85 17.42
C ARG A 185 15.03 -2.19 16.25
N PRO A 186 15.33 -0.89 16.32
CA PRO A 186 16.24 -0.25 15.38
C PRO A 186 17.62 -0.93 15.44
N MET A 187 18.21 -1.16 14.26
CA MET A 187 19.51 -1.81 14.09
C MET A 187 20.56 -0.78 13.65
N PHE A 188 21.82 -1.18 13.50
CA PHE A 188 22.92 -0.26 13.17
C PHE A 188 22.67 0.66 11.95
N GLY A 189 21.94 0.19 10.93
CA GLY A 189 21.57 1.00 9.77
C GLY A 189 20.63 2.19 10.07
N ALA A 190 20.06 2.24 11.28
CA ALA A 190 19.15 3.29 11.75
C ALA A 190 19.83 4.32 12.69
N PHE A 191 21.14 4.28 12.87
CA PHE A 191 21.86 5.17 13.79
C PHE A 191 22.97 5.99 13.13
N GLY A 192 23.21 7.19 13.66
CA GLY A 192 24.36 8.04 13.31
C GLY A 192 24.55 8.26 11.80
N GLY A 193 25.82 8.27 11.37
CA GLY A 193 26.18 8.45 9.96
C GLY A 193 25.66 7.35 9.02
N ALA A 194 25.26 6.18 9.55
CA ALA A 194 24.70 5.10 8.73
C ALA A 194 23.38 5.53 8.08
N ILE A 195 22.53 6.30 8.77
CA ILE A 195 21.25 6.82 8.25
C ILE A 195 21.45 7.56 6.92
N ALA A 196 22.50 8.37 6.85
CA ALA A 196 22.83 9.16 5.65
C ALA A 196 23.32 8.28 4.49
N LYS A 197 24.03 7.19 4.79
CA LYS A 197 24.61 6.27 3.80
C LYS A 197 23.63 5.21 3.30
N THR A 198 22.61 4.86 4.09
CA THR A 198 21.64 3.79 3.80
C THR A 198 20.33 4.29 3.20
N SER A 199 20.17 5.60 3.08
CA SER A 199 18.92 6.24 2.66
C SER A 199 19.13 7.26 1.56
N LEU A 200 18.07 7.48 0.79
CA LEU A 200 17.96 8.51 -0.23
C LEU A 200 16.98 9.59 0.23
N THR A 201 17.21 10.82 -0.23
CA THR A 201 16.18 11.87 -0.23
C THR A 201 15.82 12.18 -1.68
N PHE A 202 14.57 11.93 -2.05
CA PHE A 202 14.08 12.25 -3.40
C PHE A 202 13.74 13.74 -3.50
N VAL A 203 14.23 14.39 -4.56
CA VAL A 203 14.07 15.83 -4.78
C VAL A 203 13.72 16.11 -6.25
N SER A 204 13.27 17.32 -6.59
CA SER A 204 13.12 17.72 -7.99
C SER A 204 14.49 17.91 -8.67
N GLN A 205 14.53 17.76 -10.00
CA GLN A 205 15.75 18.04 -10.77
C GLN A 205 16.23 19.49 -10.56
N ALA A 206 15.29 20.45 -10.49
CA ALA A 206 15.59 21.85 -10.22
C ALA A 206 16.21 22.05 -8.83
N GLY A 207 15.67 21.39 -7.80
CA GLY A 207 16.23 21.44 -6.45
C GLY A 207 17.65 20.88 -6.40
N LEU A 208 17.88 19.73 -7.05
CA LEU A 208 19.22 19.15 -7.13
C LEU A 208 20.22 20.10 -7.84
N ALA A 209 19.83 20.66 -8.99
CA ALA A 209 20.64 21.60 -9.76
C ALA A 209 20.94 22.90 -9.00
N ALA A 210 20.02 23.35 -8.15
CA ALA A 210 20.20 24.50 -7.27
C ALA A 210 21.15 24.24 -6.08
N GLY A 211 21.75 23.05 -5.98
CA GLY A 211 22.74 22.74 -4.95
C GLY A 211 22.17 22.65 -3.53
N ILE A 212 20.90 22.26 -3.37
CA ILE A 212 20.23 22.23 -2.05
C ILE A 212 20.92 21.32 -1.03
N ALA A 213 21.66 20.31 -1.48
CA ALA A 213 22.45 19.46 -0.60
C ALA A 213 23.43 20.30 0.24
N ALA A 214 24.24 21.13 -0.42
CA ALA A 214 25.20 22.01 0.26
C ALA A 214 24.49 23.15 1.01
N ARG A 215 23.50 23.79 0.36
CA ARG A 215 22.78 24.94 0.93
C ARG A 215 22.08 24.62 2.25
N TYR A 216 21.53 23.41 2.39
CA TYR A 216 20.81 23.00 3.59
C TYR A 216 21.60 22.02 4.47
N GLY A 217 22.86 21.70 4.13
CA GLY A 217 23.67 20.75 4.88
C GLY A 217 23.08 19.33 4.90
N LEU A 218 22.46 18.88 3.81
CA LEU A 218 21.83 17.56 3.74
C LEU A 218 22.91 16.48 3.63
N ALA A 219 22.91 15.55 4.59
CA ALA A 219 23.88 14.45 4.63
C ALA A 219 23.46 13.23 3.79
N LYS A 220 22.16 13.02 3.56
CA LYS A 220 21.63 11.92 2.74
C LYS A 220 21.94 12.15 1.28
N THR A 221 22.19 11.07 0.55
CA THR A 221 22.31 11.11 -0.92
C THR A 221 20.99 11.61 -1.52
N LEU A 222 21.06 12.65 -2.35
CA LEU A 222 19.89 13.15 -3.07
C LEU A 222 19.74 12.39 -4.39
N SER A 223 18.52 11.95 -4.71
CA SER A 223 18.18 11.40 -6.04
C SER A 223 17.06 12.21 -6.65
N ALA A 224 17.28 12.69 -7.88
CA ALA A 224 16.26 13.48 -8.56
C ALA A 224 15.16 12.57 -9.11
N VAL A 225 13.90 12.93 -8.85
CA VAL A 225 12.75 12.30 -9.50
C VAL A 225 12.81 12.52 -11.01
N ARG A 226 12.38 11.56 -11.82
CA ARG A 226 12.33 11.68 -13.29
C ARG A 226 11.32 10.71 -13.91
N GLY A 227 10.84 11.02 -15.12
CA GLY A 227 9.94 10.13 -15.87
C GLY A 227 8.49 10.07 -15.36
N CYS A 228 8.08 10.97 -14.46
CA CYS A 228 6.71 11.01 -13.92
C CYS A 228 5.71 11.80 -14.80
N ARG A 229 6.12 12.27 -15.98
CA ARG A 229 5.25 13.00 -16.94
C ARG A 229 4.75 12.12 -18.08
N ASP A 230 5.50 11.06 -18.41
CA ASP A 230 5.22 10.19 -19.55
C ASP A 230 4.55 8.88 -19.12
N VAL A 231 4.62 8.54 -17.82
CA VAL A 231 3.98 7.36 -17.24
C VAL A 231 2.46 7.41 -17.39
N ARG A 232 1.90 6.33 -17.89
CA ARG A 232 0.48 6.14 -18.16
C ARG A 232 -0.03 4.89 -17.45
N LYS A 233 -1.35 4.69 -17.46
CA LYS A 233 -1.99 3.49 -16.93
C LYS A 233 -1.44 2.22 -17.58
N GLY A 234 -1.08 2.27 -18.86
CA GLY A 234 -0.45 1.18 -19.59
C GLY A 234 0.87 0.69 -18.96
N ASP A 235 1.61 1.59 -18.31
CA ASP A 235 2.91 1.29 -17.69
C ASP A 235 2.79 0.67 -16.29
N MET A 236 1.58 0.64 -15.71
CA MET A 236 1.34 0.08 -14.38
C MET A 236 1.48 -1.45 -14.43
N VAL A 237 2.60 -1.94 -13.90
CA VAL A 237 2.99 -3.35 -13.93
C VAL A 237 1.87 -4.21 -13.33
N HIS A 238 1.39 -5.17 -14.13
CA HIS A 238 0.29 -6.10 -13.84
C HIS A 238 -1.08 -5.46 -13.52
N ASN A 239 -1.21 -4.14 -13.65
CA ASN A 239 -2.38 -3.36 -13.24
C ASN A 239 -2.71 -2.24 -14.25
N SER A 240 -2.71 -2.57 -15.54
CA SER A 240 -2.88 -1.63 -16.64
C SER A 240 -4.30 -1.62 -17.24
N TYR A 241 -5.26 -2.31 -16.62
CA TYR A 241 -6.60 -2.44 -17.18
C TYR A 241 -7.36 -1.10 -17.15
N THR A 242 -7.97 -0.74 -18.28
CA THR A 242 -8.71 0.51 -18.50
C THR A 242 -10.16 0.21 -18.92
N PRO A 243 -11.00 -0.31 -18.00
CA PRO A 243 -12.40 -0.57 -18.30
C PRO A 243 -13.16 0.73 -18.59
N LYS A 244 -14.26 0.62 -19.35
CA LYS A 244 -15.29 1.65 -19.38
C LYS A 244 -16.05 1.58 -18.05
N MET A 245 -15.89 2.61 -17.23
CA MET A 245 -16.56 2.73 -15.93
C MET A 245 -17.90 3.43 -16.07
N GLU A 246 -18.92 2.89 -15.42
CA GLU A 246 -20.24 3.51 -15.28
C GLU A 246 -20.65 3.43 -13.80
N ILE A 247 -21.06 4.55 -13.21
CA ILE A 247 -21.50 4.62 -11.82
C ILE A 247 -22.85 5.31 -11.82
N ASP A 248 -23.89 4.61 -11.35
CA ASP A 248 -25.23 5.17 -11.27
C ASP A 248 -25.28 6.26 -10.18
N ALA A 249 -25.86 7.42 -10.51
CA ALA A 249 -25.84 8.59 -9.62
C ALA A 249 -26.80 8.48 -8.41
N GLN A 250 -27.74 7.53 -8.43
CA GLN A 250 -28.75 7.37 -7.38
C GLN A 250 -28.52 6.11 -6.55
N THR A 251 -28.20 5.00 -7.21
CA THR A 251 -28.00 3.69 -6.61
C THR A 251 -26.53 3.39 -6.31
N TYR A 252 -25.60 4.16 -6.88
CA TYR A 252 -24.15 3.97 -6.79
C TYR A 252 -23.64 2.63 -7.34
N ALA A 253 -24.49 1.90 -8.07
CA ALA A 253 -24.10 0.67 -8.74
C ALA A 253 -22.94 0.92 -9.71
N VAL A 254 -21.84 0.21 -9.51
CA VAL A 254 -20.61 0.36 -10.29
C VAL A 254 -20.53 -0.74 -11.33
N HIS A 255 -20.38 -0.37 -12.60
CA HIS A 255 -20.15 -1.29 -13.70
C HIS A 255 -18.79 -1.02 -14.36
N ALA A 256 -18.12 -2.10 -14.78
CA ALA A 256 -16.96 -2.05 -15.66
C ALA A 256 -17.24 -2.90 -16.90
N ASP A 257 -17.13 -2.28 -18.08
CA ASP A 257 -17.45 -2.92 -19.37
C ASP A 257 -18.85 -3.56 -19.37
N GLY A 258 -19.83 -2.89 -18.74
CA GLY A 258 -21.22 -3.35 -18.63
C GLY A 258 -21.47 -4.42 -17.57
N VAL A 259 -20.44 -4.86 -16.83
CA VAL A 259 -20.55 -5.88 -15.78
C VAL A 259 -20.62 -5.21 -14.41
N LEU A 260 -21.66 -5.54 -13.62
CA LEU A 260 -21.81 -5.07 -12.25
C LEU A 260 -20.64 -5.57 -11.38
N LEU A 261 -19.98 -4.63 -10.71
CA LEU A 261 -18.89 -4.91 -9.77
C LEU A 261 -19.44 -4.87 -8.35
N THR A 262 -19.62 -6.05 -7.76
CA THR A 262 -20.06 -6.19 -6.37
C THR A 262 -19.40 -7.41 -5.73
N CYS A 263 -19.32 -7.39 -4.40
CA CYS A 263 -18.88 -8.52 -3.60
C CYS A 263 -19.43 -8.41 -2.17
N GLU A 264 -19.57 -9.54 -1.49
CA GLU A 264 -20.03 -9.57 -0.10
C GLU A 264 -18.93 -9.12 0.87
N ALA A 265 -19.35 -8.51 1.98
CA ALA A 265 -18.46 -8.12 3.06
C ALA A 265 -17.80 -9.36 3.69
N ALA A 266 -16.48 -9.33 3.90
CA ALA A 266 -15.82 -10.38 4.66
C ALA A 266 -16.13 -10.24 6.17
N THR A 267 -16.47 -11.37 6.83
CA THR A 267 -16.72 -11.43 8.28
C THR A 267 -15.47 -11.72 9.08
N VAL A 268 -14.44 -12.32 8.45
CA VAL A 268 -13.15 -12.63 9.04
C VAL A 268 -12.06 -12.43 8.00
N LEU A 269 -10.89 -11.97 8.44
CA LEU A 269 -9.71 -11.84 7.60
C LEU A 269 -8.56 -12.70 8.12
N PRO A 270 -7.70 -13.25 7.23
CA PRO A 270 -6.39 -13.73 7.64
C PRO A 270 -5.56 -12.54 8.13
N MET A 271 -4.36 -12.82 8.65
CA MET A 271 -3.39 -11.77 8.97
C MET A 271 -3.92 -10.75 10.01
N ALA A 272 -4.82 -11.18 10.90
CA ALA A 272 -5.47 -10.35 11.92
C ALA A 272 -5.28 -10.96 13.32
N GLN A 273 -6.36 -11.38 13.99
CA GLN A 273 -6.41 -11.85 15.40
C GLN A 273 -5.36 -12.89 15.80
N ARG A 274 -4.86 -13.69 14.85
CA ARG A 274 -3.79 -14.68 15.11
C ARG A 274 -2.44 -14.04 15.47
N TYR A 275 -2.17 -12.83 15.00
CA TYR A 275 -0.82 -12.25 14.98
C TYR A 275 -0.65 -11.02 15.84
N PHE A 276 -1.75 -10.33 16.17
CA PHE A 276 -1.72 -9.08 16.92
C PHE A 276 -2.24 -9.30 18.33
N LEU A 277 -1.56 -8.69 19.30
CA LEU A 277 -1.96 -8.72 20.70
C LEU A 277 -3.19 -7.84 20.94
N PHE A 278 -3.35 -6.80 20.10
CA PHE A 278 -4.47 -5.85 20.04
C PHE A 278 -4.81 -5.58 18.58
#